data_AF-A0A949UNA0-F1
#
_entry.id   AF-A0A949UNA0-F1
#
_cell.length_a   1.000
_cell.length_b   1.000
_cell.length_c   1.000
_cell.angle_alpha   90.00
_cell.angle_beta   90.00
_cell.angle_gamma   90.00
#
_symmetry.space_group_name_H-M   'P 1'
#
loop_
_entity.id
_entity.type
_entity.pdbx_description
1 polymer ?
#
loop_
_entity_poly.entity_id
_entity_poly.type
_entity_poly.pdbx_seq_one_letter_code
_entity_poly.pdbx_strand_id
1 'polypeptide(L)'
;MKRSKLNFIIDIVAFIAFLLLTTTGVLLRYILPPGSGKHSTIWNLDRHEWGGIHFWISVTFFSILALHLFLHWRWILSLVKGRPRKKEGKRSILGVLGLIVVVFIAITPLLTPVEIDSNKKENHETNVGDIEIKGSMTLNEVQSRTKVPIDYIIKKMGLPESISVNEKLNSLKSEYGFEMSEVRKVIADYDD
;
A
#
# COMPACT_ATOMS: atom_id res chain seq x y z
N MET A 1 32.73 26.74 -12.64
CA MET A 1 31.58 27.06 -13.53
C MET A 1 30.91 28.36 -13.05
N LYS A 2 30.29 29.14 -13.95
CA LYS A 2 29.46 30.30 -13.55
C LYS A 2 28.28 29.79 -12.70
N ARG A 3 27.94 30.48 -11.61
CA ARG A 3 26.83 30.09 -10.70
C ARG A 3 25.51 29.86 -11.44
N SER A 4 25.22 30.65 -12.48
CA SER A 4 24.04 30.47 -13.32
C SER A 4 24.02 29.13 -14.07
N LYS A 5 25.16 28.66 -14.57
CA LYS A 5 25.27 27.33 -15.21
C LYS A 5 25.05 26.21 -14.21
N LEU A 6 25.55 26.34 -12.98
CA LEU A 6 25.33 25.36 -11.92
C LEU A 6 23.85 25.28 -11.53
N ASN A 7 23.20 26.42 -11.30
CA ASN A 7 21.76 26.46 -10.97
C ASN A 7 20.93 25.84 -12.10
N PHE A 8 21.20 26.19 -13.36
CA PHE A 8 20.50 25.63 -14.51
C PHE A 8 20.60 24.09 -14.59
N ILE A 9 21.78 23.53 -14.30
CA ILE A 9 21.96 22.07 -14.27
C ILE A 9 21.18 21.44 -13.11
N ILE A 10 21.27 22.03 -11.92
CA ILE A 10 20.52 21.55 -10.75
C ILE A 10 19.02 21.54 -11.04
N ASP A 11 18.50 22.58 -11.70
CA ASP A 11 17.09 22.70 -12.04
C ASP A 11 16.64 21.62 -13.04
N ILE A 12 17.44 21.35 -14.07
CA ILE A 12 17.17 20.26 -15.02
C ILE A 12 17.19 18.91 -14.32
N VAL A 13 18.19 18.66 -13.48
CA VAL A 13 18.32 17.40 -12.74
C VAL A 13 17.15 17.23 -11.76
N ALA A 14 16.73 18.30 -11.08
CA ALA A 14 15.55 18.30 -10.22
C ALA A 14 14.27 17.98 -10.99
N PHE A 15 14.10 18.56 -12.19
CA PHE A 15 12.95 18.30 -13.05
C PHE A 15 12.90 16.84 -13.53
N ILE A 16 14.03 16.28 -13.96
CA ILE A 16 14.12 14.86 -14.34
C ILE A 16 13.78 13.96 -13.15
N ALA A 17 14.36 14.23 -11.98
CA ALA A 17 14.08 13.47 -10.76
C ALA A 17 12.60 13.55 -10.35
N PHE A 18 11.96 14.72 -10.52
CA PHE A 18 10.51 14.88 -10.30
C PHE A 18 9.67 14.00 -11.25
N LEU A 19 10.03 13.94 -12.53
CA LEU A 19 9.34 13.10 -13.51
C LEU A 19 9.47 11.61 -13.16
N LEU A 20 10.68 11.17 -12.81
CA LEU A 20 10.93 9.77 -12.40
C LEU A 20 10.14 9.43 -11.14
N LEU A 21 10.14 10.31 -10.14
CA LEU A 21 9.39 10.13 -8.89
C LEU A 21 7.88 10.00 -9.16
N THR A 22 7.33 10.90 -9.97
CA THR A 22 5.91 10.91 -10.31
C THR A 22 5.53 9.66 -11.11
N THR A 23 6.32 9.29 -12.12
CA THR A 23 6.05 8.13 -12.96
C THR A 23 6.09 6.83 -12.16
N THR A 24 7.09 6.66 -11.29
CA THR A 24 7.19 5.48 -10.41
C THR A 24 6.07 5.43 -9.37
N GLY A 25 5.62 6.58 -8.84
CA GLY A 25 4.47 6.64 -7.94
C GLY A 25 3.15 6.25 -8.63
N VAL A 26 2.92 6.74 -9.85
CA VAL A 26 1.76 6.35 -10.69
C VAL A 26 1.82 4.86 -11.02
N LEU A 27 3.00 4.35 -11.37
CA LEU A 27 3.23 2.93 -11.67
C LEU A 27 2.87 2.03 -10.48
N LEU A 28 3.32 2.38 -9.28
CA LEU A 28 2.99 1.65 -8.04
C LEU A 28 1.52 1.78 -7.65
N ARG A 29 0.82 2.85 -8.04
CA ARG A 29 -0.59 3.02 -7.71
C ARG A 29 -1.51 2.24 -8.64
N TYR A 30 -1.25 2.29 -9.95
CA TYR A 30 -2.21 1.83 -10.96
C TYR A 30 -1.81 0.54 -11.66
N ILE A 31 -0.51 0.30 -11.90
CA ILE A 31 -0.05 -0.86 -12.66
C ILE A 31 0.30 -2.02 -11.72
N LEU A 32 0.87 -1.72 -10.55
CA LEU A 32 1.21 -2.71 -9.53
C LEU A 32 0.38 -2.50 -8.26
N PRO A 33 -0.98 -2.50 -8.29
CA PRO A 33 -1.82 -2.15 -7.14
C PRO A 33 -1.59 -3.07 -5.91
N PRO A 34 -1.88 -2.58 -4.69
CA PRO A 34 -1.64 -3.36 -3.48
C PRO A 34 -2.56 -4.58 -3.45
N GLY A 35 -2.00 -5.75 -3.13
CA GLY A 35 -2.75 -7.00 -2.98
C GLY A 35 -2.75 -7.95 -4.19
N SER A 36 -2.11 -7.62 -5.31
CA SER A 36 -2.04 -8.53 -6.48
C SER A 36 -1.05 -9.70 -6.35
N GLY A 37 -0.34 -9.79 -5.22
CA GLY A 37 0.67 -10.83 -4.97
C GLY A 37 1.89 -10.73 -5.90
N LYS A 38 2.70 -11.80 -5.94
CA LYS A 38 3.88 -11.91 -6.82
C LYS A 38 3.55 -12.04 -8.32
N HIS A 39 2.27 -12.11 -8.69
CA HIS A 39 1.85 -12.38 -10.07
C HIS A 39 1.92 -11.14 -10.99
N SER A 40 2.01 -9.94 -10.42
CA SER A 40 2.20 -8.72 -11.19
C SER A 40 3.66 -8.27 -11.09
N THR A 41 4.44 -8.52 -12.15
CA THR A 41 5.82 -8.07 -12.26
C THR A 41 6.01 -7.22 -13.51
N ILE A 42 6.78 -6.15 -13.40
CA ILE A 42 7.24 -5.37 -14.56
C ILE A 42 8.75 -5.52 -14.62
N TRP A 43 9.27 -6.01 -15.74
CA TRP A 43 10.70 -6.32 -15.91
C TRP A 43 11.24 -7.30 -14.87
N ASN A 44 10.41 -8.29 -14.51
CA ASN A 44 10.71 -9.27 -13.48
C ASN A 44 10.94 -8.66 -12.08
N LEU A 45 10.51 -7.40 -11.88
CA LEU A 45 10.53 -6.73 -10.59
C LEU A 45 9.11 -6.66 -10.03
N ASP A 46 8.96 -7.05 -8.78
CA ASP A 46 7.69 -6.97 -8.07
C ASP A 46 7.43 -5.58 -7.45
N ARG A 47 6.25 -5.39 -6.86
CA ARG A 47 5.85 -4.12 -6.23
C ARG A 47 6.83 -3.65 -5.14
N HIS A 48 7.41 -4.56 -4.36
CA HIS A 48 8.36 -4.22 -3.30
C HIS A 48 9.67 -3.70 -3.87
N GLU A 49 10.17 -4.31 -4.93
CA GLU A 49 11.39 -3.88 -5.61
C GLU A 49 11.20 -2.50 -6.27
N TRP A 50 10.09 -2.31 -7.00
CA TRP A 50 9.71 -1.00 -7.53
C TRP A 50 9.50 0.03 -6.41
N GLY A 51 8.97 -0.39 -5.25
CA GLY A 51 8.86 0.42 -4.05
C GLY A 51 10.23 0.88 -3.54
N GLY A 52 11.23 -0.01 -3.52
CA GLY A 52 12.61 0.32 -3.17
C GLY A 52 13.24 1.32 -4.12
N ILE A 53 13.06 1.13 -5.44
CA ILE A 53 13.53 2.07 -6.46
C ILE A 53 12.86 3.44 -6.27
N HIS A 54 11.54 3.47 -6.10
CA HIS A 54 10.79 4.70 -5.85
C HIS A 54 11.26 5.43 -4.58
N PHE A 55 11.56 4.69 -3.51
CA PHE A 55 12.09 5.24 -2.28
C PHE A 55 13.44 5.94 -2.49
N TRP A 56 14.40 5.29 -3.15
CA TRP A 56 15.72 5.90 -3.42
C TRP A 56 15.67 7.09 -4.37
N ILE A 57 14.76 7.05 -5.36
CA ILE A 57 14.47 8.20 -6.22
C ILE A 57 13.93 9.37 -5.37
N SER A 58 13.03 9.09 -4.41
CA SER A 58 12.50 10.10 -3.48
C SER A 58 13.61 10.74 -2.65
N VAL A 59 14.46 9.94 -2.01
CA VAL A 59 15.58 10.43 -1.19
C VAL A 59 16.52 11.33 -2.00
N THR A 60 16.84 10.90 -3.23
CA THR A 60 17.68 11.66 -4.15
C THR A 60 17.02 12.97 -4.58
N PHE A 61 15.74 12.92 -4.95
CA PHE A 61 14.96 14.10 -5.33
C PHE A 61 14.89 15.12 -4.18
N PHE A 62 14.58 14.70 -2.96
CA PHE A 62 14.51 15.61 -1.81
C PHE A 62 15.88 16.21 -1.47
N SER A 63 16.97 15.47 -1.66
CA SER A 63 18.33 15.98 -1.49
C SER A 63 18.67 17.07 -2.53
N ILE A 64 18.32 16.83 -3.81
CA ILE A 64 18.49 17.82 -4.88
C ILE A 64 17.59 19.04 -4.65
N LEU A 65 16.36 18.82 -4.20
CA LEU A 65 15.40 19.89 -3.89
C LEU A 65 15.92 20.77 -2.75
N ALA A 66 16.46 20.18 -1.68
CA ALA A 66 17.09 20.93 -0.59
C ALA A 66 18.27 21.77 -1.09
N LEU A 67 19.14 21.20 -1.94
CA LEU A 67 20.23 21.92 -2.58
C LEU A 67 19.72 23.06 -3.48
N HIS A 68 18.68 22.82 -4.29
CA HIS A 68 18.04 23.83 -5.12
C HIS A 68 17.51 24.99 -4.27
N LEU A 69 16.79 24.71 -3.18
CA LEU A 69 16.29 25.75 -2.26
C LEU A 69 17.45 26.54 -1.63
N PHE A 70 18.53 25.87 -1.23
CA PHE A 70 19.71 26.54 -0.69
C PHE A 70 20.37 27.47 -1.71
N LEU A 71 20.54 27.02 -2.96
CA LEU A 71 21.10 27.84 -4.04
C LEU A 71 20.19 29.05 -4.38
N HIS A 72 18.87 28.90 -4.22
CA HIS A 72 17.88 29.95 -4.46
C HIS A 72 17.52 30.76 -3.21
N TRP A 73 18.17 30.53 -2.06
CA TRP A 73 17.83 31.13 -0.77
C TRP A 73 17.70 32.66 -0.78
N ARG A 74 18.60 33.35 -1.50
CA ARG A 74 18.55 34.83 -1.62
C ARG A 74 17.32 35.32 -2.39
N TRP A 75 16.88 34.57 -3.40
CA TRP A 75 15.64 34.84 -4.14
C TRP A 75 14.42 34.58 -3.26
N ILE A 76 14.43 33.48 -2.49
CA ILE A 76 13.37 33.15 -1.52
C ILE A 76 13.23 34.28 -0.49
N LEU A 77 14.34 34.73 0.12
CA LEU A 77 14.32 35.87 1.04
C LEU A 77 13.80 37.15 0.39
N SER A 78 14.13 37.38 -0.88
CA SER A 78 13.62 38.53 -1.63
C SER A 78 12.12 38.42 -1.93
N LEU A 79 11.60 37.21 -2.12
CA LEU A 79 10.16 36.93 -2.27
C LEU A 79 9.42 37.15 -0.95
N VAL A 80 9.93 36.58 0.13
CA VAL A 80 9.31 36.62 1.47
C VAL A 80 9.33 38.05 2.03
N LYS A 81 10.44 38.76 1.84
CA LYS A 81 10.64 40.13 2.32
C LYS A 81 10.09 41.20 1.37
N GLY A 82 9.32 40.80 0.34
CA GLY A 82 8.92 41.61 -0.82
C GLY A 82 8.70 43.10 -0.54
N ARG A 83 9.09 43.96 -1.50
CA ARG A 83 8.95 45.42 -1.37
C ARG A 83 7.56 45.78 -0.85
N PRO A 84 7.43 46.51 0.28
CA PRO A 84 6.13 46.88 0.82
C PRO A 84 5.46 47.87 -0.14
N ARG A 85 4.61 47.35 -1.02
CA ARG A 85 3.69 48.19 -1.80
C ARG A 85 2.58 48.57 -0.81
N LYS A 86 2.50 49.87 -0.49
CA LYS A 86 1.80 50.56 0.62
C LYS A 86 0.35 50.14 1.00
N LYS A 87 -0.26 49.07 0.45
CA LYS A 87 -1.66 48.69 0.74
C LYS A 87 -2.00 47.20 0.92
N GLU A 88 -1.06 46.25 0.93
CA GLU A 88 -1.46 44.81 0.90
C GLU A 88 -0.70 43.88 1.87
N GLY A 89 -0.63 44.23 3.16
CA GLY A 89 -0.13 43.32 4.21
C GLY A 89 -0.94 42.01 4.36
N LYS A 90 -2.12 41.91 3.74
CA LYS A 90 -2.99 40.72 3.77
C LYS A 90 -2.39 39.50 3.04
N ARG A 91 -1.57 39.73 2.00
CA ARG A 91 -1.02 38.64 1.16
C ARG A 91 0.07 37.84 1.87
N SER A 92 0.95 38.52 2.61
CA SER A 92 2.01 37.84 3.38
C SER A 92 1.44 37.03 4.54
N ILE A 93 0.41 37.55 5.23
CA ILE A 93 -0.29 36.84 6.30
C ILE A 93 -0.97 35.57 5.75
N LEU A 94 -1.62 35.66 4.59
CA LEU A 94 -2.24 34.51 3.92
C LEU A 94 -1.21 33.44 3.53
N GLY A 95 -0.03 33.85 3.04
CA GLY A 95 1.05 32.93 2.70
C GLY A 95 1.62 32.19 3.92
N VAL A 96 1.81 32.88 5.05
CA VAL A 96 2.27 32.27 6.31
C VAL A 96 1.22 31.31 6.86
N LEU A 97 -0.06 31.70 6.86
CA LEU A 97 -1.16 30.85 7.31
C LEU A 97 -1.27 29.59 6.44
N GLY A 98 -1.16 29.75 5.11
CA GLY A 98 -1.17 28.62 4.18
C GLY A 98 -0.02 27.64 4.44
N LEU A 99 1.19 28.14 4.72
CA LEU A 99 2.33 27.28 5.05
C LEU A 99 2.09 26.50 6.36
N ILE A 100 1.55 27.15 7.39
CA ILE A 100 1.22 26.49 8.67
C ILE A 100 0.21 25.37 8.44
N VAL A 101 -0.84 25.61 7.66
CA VAL A 101 -1.85 24.59 7.33
C VAL A 101 -1.23 23.41 6.59
N VAL A 102 -0.37 23.65 5.60
CA VAL A 102 0.32 22.58 4.86
C VAL A 102 1.21 21.74 5.78
N VAL A 103 1.98 22.39 6.66
CA VAL A 103 2.82 21.70 7.65
C VAL A 103 1.97 20.87 8.61
N PHE A 104 0.86 21.42 9.09
CA PHE A 104 -0.06 20.70 9.97
C PHE A 104 -0.61 19.44 9.28
N ILE A 105 -1.15 19.57 8.06
CA ILE A 105 -1.65 18.44 7.27
C ILE A 105 -0.57 17.38 7.06
N ALA A 106 0.67 17.78 6.76
CA ALA A 106 1.78 16.85 6.56
C ALA A 106 2.18 16.08 7.84
N ILE A 107 2.03 16.69 9.01
CA ILE A 107 2.38 16.07 10.30
C ILE A 107 1.24 15.19 10.83
N THR A 108 -0.03 15.50 10.52
CA THR A 108 -1.18 14.76 11.06
C THR A 108 -1.09 13.23 10.92
N PRO A 109 -0.66 12.63 9.79
CA PRO A 109 -0.61 11.18 9.65
C PRO A 109 0.47 10.51 10.50
N LEU A 110 1.47 11.26 10.98
CA LEU A 110 2.51 10.75 11.89
C LEU A 110 2.04 10.70 13.34
N LEU A 111 1.04 11.52 13.68
CA LEU A 111 0.48 11.61 15.04
C LEU A 111 -0.76 10.73 15.21
N THR A 112 -1.48 10.45 14.12
CA THR A 112 -2.65 9.55 14.17
C THR A 112 -2.18 8.14 14.53
N PRO A 113 -2.71 7.53 15.61
CA PRO A 113 -2.39 6.15 15.94
C PRO A 113 -2.79 5.24 14.77
N VAL A 114 -2.01 4.18 14.56
CA VAL A 114 -2.33 3.18 13.54
C VAL A 114 -3.58 2.43 14.01
N GLU A 115 -4.71 2.73 13.40
CA GLU A 115 -5.94 1.94 13.55
C GLU A 115 -5.76 0.61 12.84
N ILE A 116 -5.42 -0.42 13.61
CA ILE A 116 -5.48 -1.81 13.13
C ILE A 116 -6.95 -2.20 13.18
N ASP A 117 -7.63 -2.07 12.06
CA ASP A 117 -8.99 -2.58 11.92
C ASP A 117 -8.95 -4.12 11.94
N SER A 118 -9.12 -4.69 13.14
CA SER A 118 -9.19 -6.14 13.33
C SER A 118 -10.34 -6.77 12.53
N ASN A 119 -11.38 -5.99 12.19
CA ASN A 119 -12.53 -6.43 11.40
C ASN A 119 -12.21 -6.54 9.89
N LYS A 120 -11.10 -5.95 9.42
CA LYS A 120 -10.74 -5.96 7.99
C LYS A 120 -9.96 -7.20 7.53
N LYS A 121 -9.65 -8.13 8.44
CA LYS A 121 -9.11 -9.45 8.05
C LYS A 121 -10.18 -10.43 7.55
N GLU A 122 -11.45 -10.06 7.63
CA GLU A 122 -12.56 -10.97 7.38
C GLU A 122 -13.51 -10.37 6.34
N ASN A 123 -13.12 -10.46 5.08
CA ASN A 123 -14.10 -10.44 4.00
C ASN A 123 -13.94 -11.73 3.21
N HIS A 124 -14.32 -12.81 3.88
CA HIS A 124 -15.21 -13.87 3.38
C HIS A 124 -15.46 -14.80 4.56
N GLU A 125 -15.98 -14.29 5.68
CA GLU A 125 -16.52 -15.10 6.77
C GLU A 125 -18.03 -15.11 6.66
N THR A 126 -18.54 -16.20 6.12
CA THR A 126 -19.97 -16.52 6.18
C THR A 126 -20.11 -17.52 7.31
N ASN A 127 -20.77 -17.16 8.41
CA ASN A 127 -21.07 -18.07 9.50
C ASN A 127 -21.92 -19.22 8.97
N VAL A 128 -21.46 -20.46 9.15
CA VAL A 128 -22.25 -21.68 8.96
C VAL A 128 -22.31 -22.36 10.32
N GLY A 129 -23.48 -22.31 10.94
CA GLY A 129 -23.60 -22.54 12.37
C GLY A 129 -22.74 -21.54 13.15
N ASP A 130 -22.70 -21.65 14.47
CA ASP A 130 -21.90 -20.78 15.35
C ASP A 130 -20.37 -20.97 15.19
N ILE A 131 -19.91 -21.61 14.11
CA ILE A 131 -18.54 -22.07 13.91
C ILE A 131 -17.87 -21.30 12.78
N GLU A 132 -16.95 -20.44 13.16
CA GLU A 132 -16.13 -19.63 12.27
C GLU A 132 -15.06 -20.49 11.56
N ILE A 133 -15.13 -20.58 10.22
CA ILE A 133 -14.17 -21.33 9.39
C ILE A 133 -13.27 -20.37 8.62
N LYS A 134 -11.97 -20.39 8.94
CA LYS A 134 -10.94 -19.53 8.34
C LYS A 134 -10.08 -20.27 7.33
N GLY A 135 -9.63 -19.57 6.28
CA GLY A 135 -8.71 -20.12 5.27
C GLY A 135 -7.31 -20.46 5.82
N SER A 136 -6.96 -19.97 7.01
CA SER A 136 -5.74 -20.36 7.71
C SER A 136 -5.83 -21.72 8.41
N MET A 137 -7.03 -22.30 8.51
CA MET A 137 -7.25 -23.58 9.18
C MET A 137 -6.84 -24.76 8.31
N THR A 138 -6.54 -25.89 8.93
CA THR A 138 -6.32 -27.18 8.25
C THR A 138 -7.60 -28.01 8.23
N LEU A 139 -7.67 -29.05 7.38
CA LEU A 139 -8.81 -29.99 7.39
C LEU A 139 -8.97 -30.68 8.76
N ASN A 140 -7.85 -31.00 9.43
CA ASN A 140 -7.85 -31.51 10.81
C ASN A 140 -8.42 -30.50 11.83
N GLU A 141 -8.06 -29.22 11.71
CA GLU A 141 -8.59 -28.17 12.58
C GLU A 141 -10.09 -27.93 12.35
N VAL A 142 -10.55 -28.03 11.09
CA VAL A 142 -11.98 -27.96 10.76
C VAL A 142 -12.73 -29.14 11.37
N GLN A 143 -12.29 -30.38 11.14
CA GLN A 143 -12.91 -31.58 11.74
C GLN A 143 -12.99 -31.47 13.27
N SER A 144 -11.92 -31.01 13.91
CA SER A 144 -11.88 -30.91 15.38
C SER A 144 -12.92 -29.91 15.92
N ARG A 145 -13.26 -28.87 15.14
CA ARG A 145 -14.21 -27.83 15.54
C ARG A 145 -15.65 -28.14 15.16
N THR A 146 -15.88 -28.61 13.94
CA THR A 146 -17.22 -28.88 13.39
C THR A 146 -17.68 -30.31 13.64
N LYS A 147 -16.77 -31.22 14.04
CA LYS A 147 -17.00 -32.67 14.16
C LYS A 147 -17.37 -33.36 12.85
N VAL A 148 -17.35 -32.66 11.71
CA VAL A 148 -17.61 -33.23 10.39
C VAL A 148 -16.40 -34.06 9.96
N PRO A 149 -16.57 -35.34 9.57
CA PRO A 149 -15.47 -36.18 9.10
C PRO A 149 -14.76 -35.62 7.86
N ILE A 150 -13.42 -35.69 7.83
CA ILE A 150 -12.61 -35.21 6.70
C ILE A 150 -13.01 -35.92 5.40
N ASP A 151 -13.26 -37.23 5.46
CA ASP A 151 -13.65 -38.05 4.29
C ASP A 151 -14.94 -37.54 3.63
N TYR A 152 -15.89 -37.05 4.43
CA TYR A 152 -17.12 -36.45 3.93
C TYR A 152 -16.84 -35.13 3.20
N ILE A 153 -15.99 -34.27 3.78
CA ILE A 153 -15.60 -32.99 3.20
C ILE A 153 -14.89 -33.20 1.86
N ILE A 154 -13.88 -34.09 1.82
CA ILE A 154 -13.10 -34.41 0.61
C ILE A 154 -14.02 -34.93 -0.50
N LYS A 155 -14.87 -35.91 -0.17
CA LYS A 155 -15.78 -36.53 -1.14
C LYS A 155 -16.79 -35.56 -1.71
N LYS A 156 -17.40 -34.73 -0.86
CA LYS A 156 -18.44 -33.78 -1.29
C LYS A 156 -17.85 -32.61 -2.09
N MET A 157 -16.62 -32.22 -1.79
CA MET A 157 -15.88 -31.20 -2.53
C MET A 157 -15.25 -31.72 -3.84
N GLY A 158 -15.27 -33.02 -4.11
CA GLY A 158 -14.65 -33.60 -5.30
C GLY A 158 -13.12 -33.54 -5.28
N LEU A 159 -12.53 -33.53 -4.08
CA LEU A 159 -11.09 -33.46 -3.89
C LEU A 159 -10.46 -34.87 -3.94
N PRO A 160 -9.18 -35.01 -4.37
CA PRO A 160 -8.49 -36.29 -4.35
C PRO A 160 -8.24 -36.80 -2.93
N GLU A 161 -8.38 -38.13 -2.74
CA GLU A 161 -8.22 -38.80 -1.44
C GLU A 161 -6.79 -38.72 -0.88
N SER A 162 -5.80 -38.31 -1.68
CA SER A 162 -4.40 -38.17 -1.30
C SER A 162 -4.02 -36.81 -0.71
N ILE A 163 -5.01 -35.98 -0.34
CA ILE A 163 -4.75 -34.61 0.16
C ILE A 163 -4.05 -34.60 1.51
N SER A 164 -3.16 -33.61 1.69
CA SER A 164 -2.54 -33.31 2.97
C SER A 164 -3.55 -32.68 3.92
N VAL A 165 -4.03 -33.46 4.90
CA VAL A 165 -5.00 -33.02 5.92
C VAL A 165 -4.47 -31.93 6.88
N ASN A 166 -3.14 -31.76 6.93
CA ASN A 166 -2.46 -30.74 7.74
C ASN A 166 -2.11 -29.47 6.95
N GLU A 167 -2.49 -29.42 5.68
CA GLU A 167 -2.29 -28.24 4.86
C GLU A 167 -3.41 -27.22 5.10
N LYS A 168 -3.07 -25.94 4.97
CA LYS A 168 -4.03 -24.84 5.16
C LYS A 168 -5.04 -24.85 4.01
N LEU A 169 -6.30 -24.59 4.33
CA LEU A 169 -7.38 -24.48 3.36
C LEU A 169 -7.10 -23.44 2.28
N ASN A 170 -6.41 -22.34 2.57
CA ASN A 170 -6.00 -21.35 1.57
C ASN A 170 -4.98 -21.89 0.55
N SER A 171 -4.08 -22.77 0.98
CA SER A 171 -3.13 -23.42 0.07
C SER A 171 -3.88 -24.40 -0.84
N LEU A 172 -4.73 -25.25 -0.25
CA LEU A 172 -5.59 -26.17 -0.99
C LEU A 172 -6.55 -25.44 -1.93
N LYS A 173 -7.08 -24.28 -1.52
CA LYS A 173 -7.88 -23.37 -2.35
C LYS A 173 -7.11 -22.96 -3.60
N SER A 174 -5.86 -22.55 -3.42
CA SER A 174 -5.00 -22.11 -4.54
C SER A 174 -4.58 -23.27 -5.44
N GLU A 175 -4.49 -24.49 -4.92
CA GLU A 175 -4.06 -25.68 -5.67
C GLU A 175 -5.20 -26.33 -6.45
N TYR A 176 -6.38 -26.48 -5.82
CA TYR A 176 -7.53 -27.20 -6.38
C TYR A 176 -8.65 -26.29 -6.89
N GLY A 177 -8.55 -24.98 -6.66
CA GLY A 177 -9.42 -23.97 -7.30
C GLY A 177 -10.86 -23.89 -6.78
N PHE A 178 -11.14 -24.38 -5.57
CA PHE A 178 -12.45 -24.26 -4.92
C PHE A 178 -12.61 -22.93 -4.18
N GLU A 179 -13.81 -22.61 -3.71
CA GLU A 179 -14.07 -21.40 -2.91
C GLU A 179 -14.31 -21.71 -1.42
N MET A 180 -13.96 -20.77 -0.52
CA MET A 180 -14.19 -20.95 0.92
C MET A 180 -15.69 -21.05 1.27
N SER A 181 -16.57 -20.48 0.44
CA SER A 181 -18.03 -20.67 0.57
C SER A 181 -18.45 -22.11 0.32
N GLU A 182 -17.75 -22.85 -0.55
CA GLU A 182 -18.08 -24.24 -0.87
C GLU A 182 -17.74 -25.16 0.30
N VAL A 183 -16.57 -24.98 0.92
CA VAL A 183 -16.17 -25.70 2.14
C VAL A 183 -17.24 -25.55 3.23
N ARG A 184 -17.73 -24.32 3.40
CA ARG A 184 -18.75 -24.01 4.40
C ARG A 184 -20.11 -24.61 4.07
N LYS A 185 -20.52 -24.58 2.80
CA LYS A 185 -21.77 -25.21 2.36
C LYS A 185 -21.75 -26.71 2.61
N VAL A 186 -20.63 -27.39 2.33
CA VAL A 186 -20.48 -28.82 2.60
C VAL A 186 -20.62 -29.15 4.07
N ILE A 187 -20.12 -28.28 4.95
CA ILE A 187 -20.23 -28.44 6.40
C ILE A 187 -21.66 -28.14 6.88
N ALA A 188 -22.32 -27.12 6.33
CA ALA A 188 -23.73 -26.81 6.60
C ALA A 188 -24.63 -27.99 6.27
N ASP A 189 -24.44 -28.55 5.07
CA ASP A 189 -25.20 -29.70 4.54
C ASP A 189 -25.01 -30.99 5.37
N TYR A 190 -24.09 -31.02 6.35
CA TYR A 190 -23.90 -32.17 7.25
C TYR A 190 -24.63 -32.01 8.58
N ASP A 191 -24.83 -30.78 9.04
CA ASP A 191 -25.52 -30.46 10.31
C ASP A 191 -27.05 -30.40 10.15
N ASP A 192 -27.56 -30.33 8.91
CA ASP A 192 -28.99 -30.47 8.53
C ASP A 192 -29.42 -31.94 8.35
#